data_AF-A0A8S3AXK8-F1
#
_entry.id   AF-A0A8S3AXK8-F1
#
_cell.length_a   1.000
_cell.length_b   1.000
_cell.length_c   1.000
_cell.angle_alpha   90.00
_cell.angle_beta   90.00
_cell.angle_gamma   90.00
#
_symmetry.space_group_name_H-M   'P 1'
#
loop_
_entity.id
_entity.type
_entity.pdbx_description
1 polymer ?
#
loop_
_entity_poly.entity_id
_entity_poly.type
_entity_poly.pdbx_seq_one_letter_code
_entity_poly.pdbx_strand_id
1 'polypeptide(L)' 'FGEVSITTSSTALASLTDAIISLYTYPYECTEQLSSRLLGIQSLWDVLQAFHCKELPDISILKTKLESDINILKGRQYPN' A
#
# COMPACT_ATOMS: atom_id res chain seq x y z
N PHE A 1 -29.81 14.88 14.49
CA PHE A 1 -28.51 14.31 14.90
C PHE A 1 -27.78 13.85 13.64
N GLY A 2 -27.01 14.66 12.92
CA GLY A 2 -26.46 15.97 13.24
C GLY A 2 -24.96 15.85 13.53
N GLU A 3 -24.18 15.75 12.46
CA GLU A 3 -22.72 15.95 12.38
C GLU A 3 -21.82 14.79 12.83
N VAL A 4 -21.34 14.01 11.85
CA VAL A 4 -20.20 13.11 12.00
C VAL A 4 -18.94 13.90 11.70
N SER A 5 -18.04 13.96 12.68
CA SER A 5 -16.74 14.63 12.71
C SER A 5 -15.92 14.54 11.41
N ILE A 6 -15.89 15.62 10.61
CA ILE A 6 -15.14 15.70 9.35
C ILE A 6 -13.64 16.01 9.60
N THR A 7 -13.29 16.61 10.74
CA THR A 7 -11.91 17.05 11.02
C THR A 7 -10.99 15.91 11.47
N THR A 8 -11.44 14.99 12.34
CA THR A 8 -10.60 13.87 12.82
C THR A 8 -10.35 12.83 11.72
N SER A 9 -11.36 12.55 10.89
CA SER A 9 -11.27 11.57 9.79
C SER A 9 -10.26 11.99 8.73
N SER A 10 -10.14 13.31 8.46
CA SER A 10 -9.21 13.84 7.47
C SER A 10 -7.74 13.67 7.89
N THR A 11 -7.41 13.86 9.17
CA THR A 11 -6.06 13.61 9.68
C THR A 11 -5.70 12.13 9.68
N ALA A 12 -6.63 11.26 10.10
CA ALA A 12 -6.40 9.81 10.09
C ALA A 12 -6.18 9.26 8.67
N LEU A 13 -6.97 9.74 7.70
CA LEU A 13 -6.80 9.37 6.29
C LEU A 13 -5.48 9.88 5.70
N ALA A 14 -5.07 11.10 6.05
CA ALA A 14 -3.76 11.64 5.65
C ALA A 14 -2.63 10.78 6.21
N SER A 15 -2.63 10.49 7.52
CA SER A 15 -1.62 9.63 8.14
C SER A 15 -1.60 8.22 7.57
N LEU A 16 -2.75 7.66 7.19
CA LEU A 16 -2.83 6.36 6.51
C LEU A 16 -2.24 6.42 5.09
N THR A 17 -2.50 7.50 4.36
CA THR A 17 -1.94 7.75 3.03
C THR A 17 -0.41 7.83 3.10
N ASP A 18 0.12 8.60 4.06
CA ASP A 18 1.56 8.72 4.31
C ASP A 18 2.19 7.36 4.67
N ALA A 19 1.53 6.59 5.53
CA ALA A 19 2.00 5.27 5.92
C ALA A 19 2.10 4.31 4.73
N ILE A 20 1.11 4.35 3.82
CA ILE A 20 1.12 3.52 2.61
C ILE A 20 2.18 3.99 1.61
N ILE A 21 2.40 5.29 1.45
CA ILE A 21 3.48 5.82 0.62
C ILE A 21 4.85 5.44 1.19
N SER A 22 5.00 5.50 2.51
CA SER A 22 6.21 5.06 3.20
C SER A 22 6.46 3.56 2.97
N LEU A 23 5.41 2.74 3.04
CA LEU A 23 5.50 1.31 2.77
C LEU A 23 5.84 1.02 1.30
N TYR A 24 5.26 1.77 0.36
CA TYR A 24 5.53 1.67 -1.07
C TYR A 24 6.98 2.03 -1.42
N THR A 25 7.56 3.03 -0.73
CA THR A 25 8.94 3.49 -0.94
C THR A 25 9.98 2.74 -0.09
N TYR A 26 9.56 1.74 0.69
CA TYR A 26 10.43 0.99 1.59
C TYR A 26 11.53 0.23 0.82
N PRO A 27 12.83 0.44 1.10
CA PRO A 27 13.91 -0.03 0.23
C PRO A 27 14.36 -1.47 0.51
N TYR A 28 13.91 -2.08 1.61
CA TYR A 28 14.39 -3.40 2.02
C TYR A 28 13.55 -4.52 1.39
N GLU A 29 14.24 -5.60 1.07
CA GLU A 29 13.68 -6.64 0.21
C GLU A 29 13.84 -8.06 0.76
N CYS A 30 14.06 -8.30 2.06
CA CYS A 30 13.96 -9.68 2.55
C CYS A 30 12.49 -10.18 2.42
N THR A 31 12.30 -11.49 2.52
CA THR A 31 11.03 -12.13 2.12
C THR A 31 9.86 -11.64 2.96
N GLU A 32 10.09 -11.46 4.25
CA GLU A 32 9.13 -10.94 5.23
C GLU A 32 8.75 -9.49 4.91
N GLN A 33 9.71 -8.66 4.50
CA GLN A 33 9.48 -7.26 4.16
C GLN A 33 8.69 -7.13 2.87
N LEU A 34 9.06 -7.87 1.82
CA LEU A 34 8.35 -7.87 0.54
C LEU A 34 6.90 -8.35 0.70
N SER A 35 6.70 -9.44 1.44
CA SER A 35 5.36 -9.98 1.69
C SER A 35 4.52 -9.02 2.54
N SER A 36 5.08 -8.44 3.60
CA SER A 36 4.40 -7.44 4.43
C SER A 36 4.00 -6.20 3.63
N ARG A 37 4.90 -5.66 2.81
CA ARG A 37 4.62 -4.54 1.90
C ARG A 37 3.48 -4.87 0.95
N LEU A 38 3.55 -6.02 0.29
CA LEU A 38 2.54 -6.46 -0.67
C LEU A 38 1.17 -6.59 -0.02
N LEU A 39 1.08 -7.28 1.12
CA LEU A 39 -0.16 -7.47 1.86
C LEU A 39 -0.76 -6.15 2.34
N GLY A 40 0.07 -5.27 2.91
CA GLY A 40 -0.37 -3.98 3.41
C GLY A 40 -0.92 -3.07 2.31
N ILE A 41 -0.20 -2.95 1.19
CA ILE A 41 -0.63 -2.13 0.07
C ILE A 41 -1.90 -2.70 -0.57
N GLN A 42 -1.93 -4.00 -0.89
CA GLN A 42 -3.08 -4.63 -1.54
C GLN A 42 -4.37 -4.51 -0.71
N SER A 43 -4.26 -4.56 0.62
CA SER A 43 -5.42 -4.52 1.53
C SER A 43 -6.06 -3.13 1.64
N LEU A 44 -5.27 -2.07 1.43
CA LEU A 44 -5.68 -0.68 1.71
C LEU A 44 -5.78 0.19 0.46
N TRP A 45 -5.25 -0.26 -0.68
CA TRP A 45 -5.21 0.53 -1.90
C TRP A 45 -6.58 0.97 -2.41
N ASP A 46 -7.55 0.06 -2.43
CA ASP A 46 -8.91 0.37 -2.91
C ASP A 46 -9.63 1.37 -2.00
N VAL A 47 -9.36 1.30 -0.69
CA VAL A 47 -9.88 2.28 0.28
C VAL A 47 -9.29 3.65 -0.03
N LEU A 48 -7.96 3.77 -0.15
CA LEU A 48 -7.32 5.06 -0.41
C LEU A 48 -7.69 5.66 -1.78
N GLN A 49 -7.90 4.82 -2.80
CA GLN A 49 -8.43 5.27 -4.09
C GLN A 49 -9.87 5.81 -3.98
N ALA A 50 -10.73 5.17 -3.19
CA ALA A 50 -12.11 5.62 -2.99
C ALA A 50 -12.21 7.01 -2.36
N PHE A 51 -11.17 7.45 -1.64
CA PHE A 51 -11.08 8.80 -1.07
C PHE A 51 -10.31 9.80 -1.96
N HIS A 52 -9.91 9.41 -3.17
CA HIS A 52 -9.24 10.28 -4.14
C HIS A 52 -7.95 10.95 -3.62
N CYS A 53 -7.15 10.22 -2.83
CA CYS A 53 -5.88 10.72 -2.31
C CYS A 53 -4.91 11.04 -3.47
N LYS A 54 -4.52 12.32 -3.61
CA LYS A 54 -3.73 12.83 -4.75
C LYS A 54 -2.28 12.37 -4.80
N GLU A 55 -1.76 11.88 -3.67
CA GLU A 55 -0.35 11.53 -3.49
C GLU A 55 -0.05 10.05 -3.85
N LEU A 56 -1.10 9.28 -4.17
CA LEU A 56 -0.96 7.89 -4.58
C LEU A 56 -0.39 7.80 -6.01
N PRO A 57 0.56 6.89 -6.27
CA PRO A 57 1.00 6.61 -7.64
C PRO A 57 -0.16 6.08 -8.51
N ASP A 58 -0.01 6.19 -9.82
CA ASP A 58 -0.96 5.58 -10.75
C ASP A 58 -1.08 4.07 -10.50
N ILE A 59 -2.30 3.54 -10.59
CA ILE A 59 -2.58 2.12 -10.30
C ILE A 59 -1.76 1.18 -11.21
N SER A 60 -1.44 1.59 -12.43
CA SER A 60 -0.65 0.80 -13.38
C SER A 60 0.81 0.68 -12.92
N ILE A 61 1.36 1.78 -12.38
CA ILE A 61 2.73 1.80 -11.81
C ILE A 61 2.77 0.91 -10.57
N LEU A 62 1.76 1.01 -9.70
CA LEU A 62 1.66 0.16 -8.52
C LEU A 62 1.61 -1.32 -8.91
N LYS A 63 0.72 -1.69 -9.85
CA LYS A 63 0.58 -3.09 -10.29
C LYS A 63 1.89 -3.65 -10.80
N THR A 64 2.62 -2.88 -11.60
CA THR A 64 3.95 -3.27 -12.11
C THR A 64 4.93 -3.52 -10.97
N LYS A 65 4.95 -2.66 -9.94
CA LYS A 65 5.79 -2.84 -8.75
C LYS A 65 5.40 -4.12 -7.98
N LEU A 66 4.11 -4.34 -7.74
CA LEU A 66 3.61 -5.51 -7.00
C LEU A 66 3.88 -6.82 -7.76
N GLU A 67 3.73 -6.83 -9.08
CA GLU A 67 4.09 -7.98 -9.91
C GLU A 67 5.58 -8.31 -9.83
N SER A 68 6.45 -7.29 -9.82
CA SER A 68 7.89 -7.47 -9.60
C SER A 68 8.17 -8.10 -8.23
N ASP A 69 7.56 -7.57 -7.17
CA ASP A 69 7.70 -8.11 -5.80
C ASP A 69 7.22 -9.58 -5.71
N ILE A 70 6.10 -9.93 -6.38
CA ILE A 70 5.61 -11.32 -6.48
C ILE A 70 6.64 -12.21 -7.18
N ASN A 71 7.24 -11.75 -8.27
CA ASN A 71 8.22 -12.53 -9.02
C ASN A 71 9.49 -12.79 -8.19
N ILE A 72 9.93 -11.80 -7.41
CA ILE A 72 11.04 -11.98 -6.44
C ILE A 72 10.67 -13.04 -5.40
N LEU A 73 9.47 -12.95 -4.81
CA LEU A 73 8.99 -13.92 -3.82
C LEU A 73 8.86 -15.34 -4.39
N LYS A 74 8.40 -15.46 -5.64
CA LYS A 74 8.35 -16.74 -6.37
C LYS A 74 9.75 -17.33 -6.56
N GLY A 75 10.73 -16.51 -6.93
CA GLY A 75 12.12 -16.94 -7.10
C GLY A 75 12.80 -17.41 -5.82
N ARG A 76 12.23 -17.08 -4.64
CA ARG A 76 12.72 -17.50 -3.33
C ARG A 76 12.04 -18.75 -2.78
N GLN A 77 11.03 -19.27 -3.46
CA GLN A 77 10.37 -20.50 -3.02
C GLN A 77 11.36 -21.66 -3.15
N TYR A 78 11.35 -22.55 -2.15
CA TYR A 78 12.11 -23.79 -2.24
C TYR A 78 11.47 -24.67 -3.34
N PRO A 79 12.24 -25.32 -4.21
CA PRO A 79 11.69 -26.25 -5.19
C PRO A 79 11.00 -27.41 -4.46
N ASN A 80 9.74 -27.63 -4.80
CA ASN A 80 8.94 -28.75 -4.27
C ASN A 80 9.46 -30.11 -4.75
#